data_AF-A0A7Z9QVT0-F1
#
_entry.id   AF-A0A7Z9QVT0-F1
#
_cell.length_a   1.000
_cell.length_b   1.000
_cell.length_c   1.000
_cell.angle_alpha   90.00
_cell.angle_beta   90.00
_cell.angle_gamma   90.00
#
_symmetry.space_group_name_H-M   'P 1'
#
loop_
_entity.id
_entity.type
_entity.pdbx_description
1 polymer ?
#
loop_
_entity_poly.entity_id
_entity_poly.type
_entity_poly.pdbx_seq_one_letter_code
_entity_poly.pdbx_strand_id
1 'polypeptide(L)' 'LNLNPAQIIWAVRNEMARTVEDVLARRSRCLLLNARASIEAASNVAQIMAVELDCDEAWVELQVQAYAELASGYLME' A
#
# COMPACT_ATOMS: atom_id res chain seq x y z
N LEU A 1 2.17 -1.09 -12.24
CA LEU A 1 1.93 0.21 -11.57
C LEU A 1 3.17 1.08 -11.72
N ASN A 2 3.05 2.40 -11.81
CA ASN A 2 4.20 3.30 -11.79
C ASN A 2 4.46 3.79 -10.37
N LEU A 3 4.90 2.87 -9.50
CA LEU A 3 5.24 3.11 -8.10
C LEU A 3 6.56 2.40 -7.82
N ASN A 4 7.57 3.14 -7.36
CA ASN A 4 8.88 2.59 -7.00
C ASN A 4 9.16 2.71 -5.49
N PRO A 5 10.14 1.96 -4.94
CA PRO A 5 10.44 1.97 -3.51
C PRO A 5 10.75 3.35 -2.92
N ALA A 6 11.45 4.22 -3.65
CA ALA A 6 11.81 5.55 -3.16
C ALA A 6 10.58 6.43 -2.94
N GLN A 7 9.54 6.30 -3.78
CA GLN A 7 8.27 6.99 -3.58
C GLN A 7 7.53 6.52 -2.33
N ILE A 8 7.60 5.22 -2.02
CA ILE A 8 6.98 4.65 -0.81
C ILE A 8 7.69 5.20 0.44
N ILE A 9 9.03 5.17 0.45
CA ILE A 9 9.84 5.71 1.55
C ILE A 9 9.57 7.21 1.73
N TRP A 10 9.53 7.97 0.63
CA TRP A 10 9.21 9.39 0.68
C TRP A 10 7.83 9.65 1.28
N ALA A 11 6.83 8.89 0.85
CA ALA A 11 5.47 8.98 1.36
C ALA A 11 5.41 8.75 2.88
N VAL A 12 6.16 7.77 3.40
CA VAL A 12 6.24 7.50 4.84
C VAL A 12 6.92 8.66 5.59
N ARG A 13 8.12 9.05 5.15
CA ARG A 13 8.97 10.01 5.87
C ARG A 13 8.46 11.44 5.82
N ASN A 14 7.93 11.87 4.67
CA ASN A 14 7.65 13.28 4.41
C ASN A 14 6.17 13.58 4.22
N GLU A 15 5.36 12.58 3.84
CA GLU A 15 3.94 12.79 3.57
C GLU A 15 3.04 12.15 4.61
N MET A 16 3.61 11.61 5.71
CA MET A 16 2.88 10.95 6.78
C MET A 16 2.02 9.77 6.31
N ALA A 17 2.48 8.98 5.35
CA ALA A 17 1.80 7.72 5.00
C ALA A 17 1.94 6.74 6.17
N ARG A 18 0.81 6.29 6.73
CA ARG A 18 0.79 5.37 7.88
C ARG A 18 0.11 4.04 7.59
N THR A 19 -0.48 3.89 6.40
CA THR A 19 -1.15 2.67 5.95
C THR A 19 -0.81 2.33 4.51
N VAL A 20 -1.03 1.09 4.09
CA VAL A 20 -0.88 0.70 2.68
C VAL A 20 -1.89 1.45 1.80
N GLU A 21 -3.11 1.69 2.29
CA GLU A 21 -4.13 2.51 1.61
C GLU A 21 -3.63 3.92 1.32
N ASP A 22 -2.97 4.54 2.30
CA ASP A 22 -2.38 5.88 2.17
C ASP A 22 -1.45 5.99 0.96
N VAL A 23 -0.65 4.96 0.70
CA VAL A 23 0.28 4.91 -0.44
C VAL A 23 -0.45 4.55 -1.73
N LEU A 24 -1.20 3.45 -1.72
CA LEU A 24 -1.79 2.86 -2.93
C LEU A 24 -3.05 3.57 -3.43
N ALA A 25 -3.89 4.10 -2.54
CA ALA A 25 -5.13 4.77 -2.92
C ALA A 25 -4.95 6.28 -3.14
N ARG A 26 -4.19 6.96 -2.26
CA ARG A 26 -4.15 8.44 -2.22
C ARG A 26 -2.95 9.04 -2.95
N ARG A 27 -1.74 8.59 -2.62
CA ARG A 27 -0.47 9.19 -3.11
C ARG A 27 -0.10 8.72 -4.51
N SER A 28 -0.37 7.45 -4.82
CA SER A 28 -0.07 6.87 -6.14
C SER A 28 -1.30 6.65 -7.01
N ARG A 29 -2.50 6.63 -6.42
CA ARG A 29 -3.79 6.30 -7.08
C ARG A 29 -3.80 4.93 -7.78
N CYS A 30 -2.90 4.03 -7.40
CA CYS A 30 -2.82 2.67 -7.95
C CYS A 30 -4.16 1.93 -7.82
N LEU A 31 -4.86 2.10 -6.69
CA LEU A 31 -6.19 1.52 -6.47
C LEU A 31 -7.18 1.92 -7.56
N LEU A 32 -7.25 3.22 -7.87
CA LEU A 32 -8.20 3.77 -8.84
C LEU A 32 -7.84 3.42 -10.29
N LEU A 33 -6.55 3.28 -10.58
CA LEU A 33 -6.06 2.98 -11.92
C LEU A 33 -6.15 1.50 -12.27
N ASN A 34 -5.85 0.62 -11.31
CA ASN A 34 -5.91 -0.82 -11.46
C ASN A 34 -5.98 -1.51 -10.10
N ALA A 35 -7.20 -1.78 -9.62
CA ALA A 35 -7.43 -2.38 -8.31
C ALA A 35 -6.75 -3.74 -8.13
N ARG A 36 -6.78 -4.60 -9.15
CA ARG A 36 -6.15 -5.94 -9.11
C ARG A 36 -4.63 -5.83 -8.94
N ALA A 37 -3.97 -5.05 -9.79
CA ALA A 37 -2.53 -4.85 -9.68
C ALA A 37 -2.14 -4.12 -8.37
N SER A 38 -3.03 -3.29 -7.82
CA SER A 38 -2.82 -2.63 -6.53
C SER A 38 -2.89 -3.60 -5.37
N ILE A 39 -3.80 -4.59 -5.40
CA ILE A 39 -3.85 -5.69 -4.42
C ILE A 39 -2.57 -6.52 -4.48
N GLU A 40 -2.12 -6.89 -5.68
CA GLU A 40 -0.88 -7.65 -5.88
C GLU A 40 0.37 -6.92 -5.33
N ALA A 41 0.39 -5.59 -5.43
CA ALA A 41 1.48 -4.77 -4.92
C ALA A 41 1.45 -4.55 -3.38
N ALA A 42 0.34 -4.83 -2.72
CA ALA A 42 0.12 -4.47 -1.31
C ALA A 42 1.17 -5.06 -0.36
N SER A 43 1.56 -6.33 -0.55
CA SER A 43 2.55 -7.00 0.29
C SER A 43 3.94 -6.34 0.21
N ASN A 44 4.41 -6.02 -1.00
CA ASN A 44 5.69 -5.34 -1.18
C ASN A 44 5.67 -3.92 -0.58
N VAL A 45 4.57 -3.18 -0.79
CA VAL A 45 4.41 -1.84 -0.18
C VAL A 45 4.43 -1.93 1.35
N ALA A 46 3.69 -2.88 1.93
CA ALA A 46 3.65 -3.09 3.37
C ALA A 46 5.03 -3.42 3.95
N GLN A 47 5.80 -4.30 3.31
CA GLN A 47 7.15 -4.66 3.75
C GLN A 47 8.10 -3.45 3.76
N ILE A 48 8.08 -2.63 2.71
CA ILE A 48 8.90 -1.40 2.66
C ILE A 48 8.46 -0.42 3.76
N MET A 49 7.15 -0.25 3.94
CA MET A 49 6.63 0.62 4.99
C MET A 49 6.99 0.13 6.40
N ALA A 50 6.97 -1.18 6.63
CA ALA A 50 7.28 -1.76 7.94
C ALA A 50 8.71 -1.46 8.37
N VAL A 51 9.68 -1.52 7.45
CA VAL A 51 11.07 -1.13 7.72
C VAL A 51 11.16 0.35 8.10
N GLU A 52 10.44 1.23 7.40
CA GLU A 52 10.48 2.68 7.64
C GLU A 52 9.71 3.12 8.90
N LEU A 53 8.76 2.31 9.35
CA LEU A 53 7.89 2.57 10.51
C LEU A 53 8.28 1.77 11.75
N ASP A 54 9.31 0.93 11.68
CA ASP A 54 9.72 0.00 12.74
C ASP A 54 8.58 -0.94 13.17
N CYS A 55 7.88 -1.51 12.19
CA CYS A 55 6.78 -2.46 12.39
C CYS A 55 7.19 -3.89 12.06
N ASP A 56 6.46 -4.86 12.61
CA ASP A 56 6.72 -6.29 12.47
C ASP A 56 5.91 -6.94 11.33
N GLU A 57 6.10 -8.25 11.16
CA GLU A 57 5.37 -9.04 10.14
C GLU A 57 3.86 -9.07 10.41
N ALA A 58 3.44 -9.05 11.69
CA ALA A 58 2.02 -9.02 12.02
C ALA A 58 1.36 -7.72 11.53
N TRP A 59 2.07 -6.59 11.57
CA TRP A 59 1.61 -5.34 10.97
C TRP A 59 1.52 -5.45 9.45
N VAL A 60 2.49 -6.10 8.78
CA VAL A 60 2.46 -6.34 7.33
C VAL A 60 1.21 -7.13 6.94
N GLU A 61 0.96 -8.27 7.59
CA GLU A 61 -0.21 -9.12 7.34
C GLU A 61 -1.52 -8.34 7.54
N LEU A 62 -1.61 -7.58 8.64
CA LEU A 62 -2.78 -6.76 8.94
C LEU A 62 -3.05 -5.71 7.85
N GLN A 63 -2.01 -5.01 7.41
CA GLN A 63 -2.15 -3.98 6.37
C GLN A 63 -2.54 -4.58 5.02
N VAL A 64 -1.94 -5.70 4.63
CA VAL A 64 -2.26 -6.40 3.39
C VAL A 64 -3.71 -6.86 3.40
N GLN A 65 -4.16 -7.49 4.50
CA GLN A 65 -5.53 -7.98 4.62
C GLN A 65 -6.54 -6.83 4.59
N ALA A 66 -6.32 -5.78 5.39
CA ALA A 66 -7.22 -4.63 5.44
C ALA A 66 -7.30 -3.91 4.09
N TYR A 67 -6.16 -3.74 3.40
CA TYR A 67 -6.14 -3.12 2.09
C TYR A 67 -6.81 -4.00 1.02
N ALA A 68 -6.57 -5.31 1.02
CA ALA A 68 -7.18 -6.24 0.07
C ALA A 68 -8.71 -6.28 0.21
N GLU A 69 -9.22 -6.27 1.44
CA GLU A 69 -10.66 -6.17 1.72
C GLU A 69 -11.24 -4.88 1.14
N LEU A 70 -10.62 -3.73 1.43
CA LEU A 70 -11.04 -2.43 0.88
C LEU A 70 -11.00 -2.42 -0.66
N ALA A 71 -9.89 -2.89 -1.24
CA ALA A 71 -9.65 -2.84 -2.67
C ALA A 71 -10.53 -3.83 -3.46
N SER A 72 -11.04 -4.88 -2.82
CA SER A 72 -11.98 -5.83 -3.44
C SER A 72 -13.26 -5.14 -3.95
N GLY A 73 -13.71 -4.07 -3.28
CA GLY A 73 -14.85 -3.26 -3.72
C GLY A 73 -14.61 -2.44 -5.00
N TYR A 74 -13.37 -2.39 -5.49
CA TYR A 74 -12.98 -1.71 -6.73
C TYR A 74 -12.76 -2.68 -7.90
N LEU A 75 -12.91 -3.99 -7.67
CA LEU A 75 -12.90 -4.98 -8.74
C LEU A 75 -14.28 -4.95 -9.42
N MET A 76 -14.32 -4.50 -10.67
CA MET A 76 -15.51 -4.67 -11.52
C MET A 76 -15.54 -6.09 -12.09
N GLU A 77 -16.74 -6.66 -12.22
CA GLU A 77 -16.99 -7.98 -12.82
C GLU A 77 -16.64 -8.02 -14.32
#